data_AF-A0A950WVF7-F1
#
_entry.id   AF-A0A950WVF7-F1
#
_cell.length_a   1.000
_cell.length_b   1.000
_cell.length_c   1.000
_cell.angle_alpha   90.00
_cell.angle_beta   90.00
_cell.angle_gamma   90.00
#
_symmetry.space_group_name_H-M   'P 1'
#
loop_
_entity.id
_entity.type
_entity.pdbx_description
1 polymer ?
#
loop_
_entity_poly.entity_id
_entity_poly.type
_entity_poly.pdbx_seq_one_letter_code
_entity_poly.pdbx_strand_id
1 'polypeptide(L)'
;TARLRLAAAAAALVLVATSSGDVFVVAVLLGAVASDAIGFGALLLATVATVARWGSSGLPALAGGQAVLGAAGVYGTAAAVGSAWYAAATFALVSPGSWLAVPFGATAGLLVAGPGALSGRLALVRAAGALGGVAAALLVPRLVPSRLAARVAVALGALALLLAVGS
;
A
#
# COMPACT_ATOMS: atom_id res chain seq x y z
N THR A 1 -13.30 -14.90 14.49
CA THR A 1 -12.84 -13.61 13.93
C THR A 1 -11.33 -13.44 14.00
N ALA A 2 -10.65 -13.63 15.14
CA ALA A 2 -9.20 -13.43 15.26
C ALA A 2 -8.34 -14.33 14.33
N ARG A 3 -8.65 -15.63 14.25
CA ARG A 3 -7.94 -16.57 13.34
C ARG A 3 -8.07 -16.17 11.87
N LEU A 4 -9.25 -15.70 11.45
CA LEU A 4 -9.50 -15.22 10.09
C LEU A 4 -8.65 -13.99 9.78
N ARG A 5 -8.59 -13.01 10.70
CA ARG A 5 -7.75 -11.81 10.53
C ARG A 5 -6.26 -12.18 10.44
N LEU A 6 -5.81 -13.12 11.25
CA LEU A 6 -4.41 -13.57 11.21
C LEU A 6 -4.09 -14.30 9.89
N ALA A 7 -4.98 -15.17 9.42
CA ALA A 7 -4.84 -15.84 8.14
C ALA A 7 -4.84 -14.84 6.97
N ALA A 8 -5.73 -13.85 7.00
CA ALA A 8 -5.79 -12.80 5.97
C ALA A 8 -4.54 -11.92 5.97
N ALA A 9 -4.03 -11.53 7.15
CA ALA A 9 -2.78 -10.77 7.29
C ALA A 9 -1.57 -11.56 6.78
N ALA A 10 -1.48 -12.85 7.12
CA ALA A 10 -0.42 -13.73 6.64
C ALA A 10 -0.48 -13.91 5.12
N ALA A 11 -1.67 -14.16 4.56
CA ALA A 11 -1.86 -14.27 3.11
C ALA A 11 -1.46 -12.98 2.39
N ALA A 12 -1.90 -11.82 2.89
CA ALA A 12 -1.51 -10.52 2.32
C ALA A 12 0.01 -10.32 2.37
N LEU A 13 0.65 -10.64 3.50
CA LEU A 13 2.09 -10.53 3.65
C LEU A 13 2.84 -11.44 2.66
N VAL A 14 2.37 -12.67 2.48
CA VAL A 14 2.96 -13.61 1.51
C VAL A 14 2.88 -13.03 0.11
N LEU A 15 1.70 -12.62 -0.36
CA LEU A 15 1.52 -12.05 -1.71
C LEU A 15 2.43 -10.83 -1.96
N VAL A 16 2.55 -9.96 -0.96
CA VAL A 16 3.40 -8.76 -0.99
C VAL A 16 4.88 -9.14 -0.99
N ALA A 17 5.29 -10.13 -0.18
CA ALA A 17 6.66 -10.60 -0.08
C ALA A 17 7.12 -11.37 -1.33
N THR A 18 6.24 -12.14 -1.95
CA THR A 18 6.53 -12.85 -3.20
C THR A 18 6.24 -12.03 -4.45
N SER A 19 5.66 -10.82 -4.30
CA SER A 19 5.23 -9.96 -5.40
C SER A 19 4.32 -10.70 -6.40
N SER A 20 3.50 -11.62 -5.89
CA SER A 20 2.64 -12.50 -6.69
C SER A 20 1.16 -12.19 -6.43
N GLY A 21 0.34 -12.27 -7.48
CA GLY A 21 -1.10 -12.05 -7.39
C GLY A 21 -1.51 -10.63 -7.77
N ASP A 22 -2.62 -10.18 -7.20
CA ASP A 22 -3.32 -8.96 -7.60
C ASP A 22 -3.44 -7.98 -6.41
N VAL A 23 -3.22 -6.69 -6.67
CA VAL A 23 -3.32 -5.63 -5.66
C VAL A 23 -4.72 -5.52 -5.05
N PHE A 24 -5.79 -5.84 -5.79
CA PHE A 24 -7.14 -5.93 -5.26
C PHE A 24 -7.29 -7.05 -4.24
N VAL A 25 -6.66 -8.21 -4.48
CA VAL A 25 -6.68 -9.32 -3.52
C VAL A 25 -5.98 -8.90 -2.23
N VAL A 26 -4.84 -8.22 -2.33
CA VAL A 26 -4.15 -7.66 -1.15
C VAL A 26 -5.05 -6.66 -0.42
N ALA A 27 -5.71 -5.74 -1.14
CA ALA A 27 -6.61 -4.75 -0.54
C ALA A 27 -7.82 -5.40 0.16
N VAL A 28 -8.42 -6.44 -0.42
CA VAL A 28 -9.51 -7.21 0.18
C VAL A 28 -9.06 -7.92 1.46
N LEU A 29 -7.91 -8.59 1.43
CA LEU A 29 -7.35 -9.26 2.60
C LEU A 29 -7.07 -8.26 3.72
N LEU A 30 -6.44 -7.13 3.40
CA LEU A 30 -6.16 -6.07 4.37
C LEU A 30 -7.44 -5.39 4.88
N GLY A 31 -8.45 -5.20 4.03
CA GLY A 31 -9.78 -4.75 4.46
C GLY A 31 -10.43 -5.65 5.50
N ALA A 32 -10.38 -6.97 5.27
CA ALA A 32 -10.84 -7.96 6.24
C ALA A 32 -10.05 -7.88 7.55
N VAL A 33 -8.74 -7.60 7.49
CA VAL A 33 -7.91 -7.37 8.67
C VAL A 33 -8.30 -6.07 9.39
N ALA A 34 -8.62 -4.99 8.70
CA ALA A 34 -9.00 -3.71 9.31
C ALA A 34 -10.33 -3.81 10.08
N SER A 35 -11.28 -4.61 9.58
CA SER A 35 -12.62 -4.76 10.16
C SER A 35 -13.42 -3.45 10.27
N ASP A 36 -13.11 -2.49 9.40
CA ASP A 36 -13.79 -1.19 9.29
C ASP A 36 -14.15 -0.92 7.83
N ALA A 37 -15.41 -0.59 7.55
CA ALA A 37 -15.91 -0.38 6.19
C ALA A 37 -15.33 0.89 5.55
N ILE A 38 -15.12 1.95 6.35
CA ILE A 38 -14.56 3.22 5.84
C ILE A 38 -13.10 3.01 5.45
N GLY A 39 -12.32 2.40 6.34
CA GLY A 39 -10.94 2.01 6.06
C GLY A 39 -10.83 1.10 4.84
N PHE A 40 -11.73 0.12 4.70
CA PHE A 40 -11.75 -0.73 3.50
C PHE A 40 -12.01 0.08 2.22
N GLY A 41 -13.00 0.98 2.24
CA GLY A 41 -13.25 1.89 1.11
C GLY A 41 -12.03 2.74 0.75
N ALA A 42 -11.30 3.26 1.75
CA ALA A 42 -10.08 4.00 1.53
C ALA A 42 -8.96 3.15 0.87
N LEU A 43 -8.79 1.91 1.31
CA LEU A 43 -7.84 0.96 0.68
C LEU A 43 -8.22 0.69 -0.78
N LEU A 44 -9.51 0.53 -1.09
CA LEU A 44 -9.97 0.34 -2.45
C LEU A 44 -9.66 1.57 -3.32
N LEU A 45 -9.89 2.79 -2.82
CA LEU A 45 -9.54 4.02 -3.55
C LEU A 45 -8.04 4.08 -3.86
N ALA A 46 -7.18 3.82 -2.88
CA ALA A 46 -5.72 3.78 -3.05
C ALA A 46 -5.28 2.67 -4.03
N THR A 47 -6.00 1.56 -4.04
CA THR A 47 -5.76 0.44 -4.96
C THR A 47 -6.13 0.82 -6.39
N VAL A 48 -7.31 1.40 -6.59
CA VAL A 48 -7.76 1.90 -7.90
C VAL A 48 -6.80 2.98 -8.41
N ALA A 49 -6.32 3.88 -7.56
CA ALA A 49 -5.30 4.86 -7.92
C ALA A 49 -4.02 4.18 -8.44
N THR A 50 -3.57 3.13 -7.77
CA THR A 50 -2.39 2.36 -8.18
C THR A 50 -2.62 1.70 -9.55
N VAL A 51 -3.80 1.10 -9.76
CA VAL A 51 -4.15 0.48 -11.04
C VAL A 51 -4.28 1.51 -12.15
N ALA A 52 -4.92 2.64 -11.90
CA ALA A 52 -5.08 3.73 -12.86
C ALA A 52 -3.73 4.24 -13.36
N ARG A 53 -2.76 4.41 -12.45
CA ARG A 53 -1.41 4.87 -12.78
C ARG A 53 -0.62 3.87 -13.63
N TRP A 54 -0.75 2.58 -13.35
CA TRP A 54 0.09 1.55 -13.97
C TRP A 54 -0.60 0.77 -15.10
N GLY A 55 -1.91 0.96 -15.28
CA GLY A 55 -2.73 0.23 -16.24
C GLY A 55 -2.88 -1.27 -15.93
N SER A 56 -2.47 -1.73 -14.74
CA SER A 56 -2.48 -3.14 -14.36
C SER A 56 -2.63 -3.32 -12.85
N SER A 57 -3.36 -4.36 -12.46
CA SER A 57 -3.55 -4.78 -11.07
C SER A 57 -2.59 -5.90 -10.63
N GLY A 58 -1.86 -6.50 -11.57
CA GLY A 58 -0.93 -7.59 -11.28
C GLY A 58 0.35 -7.10 -10.60
N LEU A 59 0.66 -7.63 -9.41
CA LEU A 59 1.90 -7.31 -8.69
C LEU A 59 3.19 -7.57 -9.51
N PRO A 60 3.28 -8.63 -10.35
CA PRO A 60 4.44 -8.82 -11.23
C PRO A 60 4.57 -7.74 -12.31
N ALA A 61 3.44 -7.27 -12.86
CA ALA A 61 3.44 -6.20 -13.87
C ALA A 61 3.89 -4.87 -13.25
N LEU A 62 3.42 -4.57 -12.03
CA LEU A 62 3.87 -3.42 -11.24
C LEU A 62 5.38 -3.49 -10.96
N ALA A 63 5.89 -4.68 -10.59
CA ALA A 63 7.31 -4.91 -10.36
C ALA A 63 8.15 -4.65 -11.62
N GLY A 64 7.68 -5.13 -12.77
CA GLY A 64 8.32 -4.89 -14.06
C GLY A 64 8.33 -3.42 -14.45
N GLY A 65 7.19 -2.72 -14.32
CA GLY A 65 7.08 -1.30 -14.60
C GLY A 65 8.02 -0.45 -13.74
N GLN A 66 8.13 -0.76 -12.45
CA GLN A 66 9.02 -0.05 -11.53
C GLN A 66 10.50 -0.43 -11.68
N ALA A 67 10.81 -1.61 -12.21
CA ALA A 67 12.19 -1.95 -12.56
C ALA A 67 12.70 -1.08 -13.73
N VAL A 68 11.81 -0.64 -14.63
CA VAL A 68 12.15 0.22 -15.76
C VAL A 68 12.09 1.71 -15.39
N LEU A 69 10.99 2.15 -14.78
CA LEU A 69 10.74 3.57 -14.46
C LEU A 69 11.38 4.03 -13.14
N GLY A 70 11.77 3.09 -12.28
CA GLY A 70 12.28 3.36 -10.94
C GLY A 70 11.19 3.41 -9.86
N ALA A 71 11.62 3.75 -8.65
CA ALA A 71 10.74 3.84 -7.48
C ALA A 71 9.64 4.88 -7.70
N ALA A 72 8.38 4.47 -7.48
CA ALA A 72 7.18 5.27 -7.70
C ALA A 72 7.13 6.56 -6.85
N GLY A 73 7.78 6.55 -5.69
CA GLY A 73 7.85 7.71 -4.80
C GLY A 73 8.91 8.74 -5.18
N VAL A 74 9.69 8.49 -6.23
CA VAL A 74 10.85 9.32 -6.61
C VAL A 74 10.80 9.70 -8.08
N TYR A 75 10.42 8.77 -8.95
CA TYR A 75 10.46 8.95 -10.41
C TYR A 75 9.04 9.07 -11.00
N GLY A 76 8.90 9.97 -11.97
CA GLY A 76 7.63 10.27 -12.65
C GLY A 76 7.24 11.74 -12.55
N THR A 77 6.03 12.06 -12.99
CA THR A 77 5.44 13.40 -12.81
C THR A 77 5.16 13.64 -11.32
N ALA A 78 5.11 14.91 -10.90
CA ALA A 78 4.78 15.27 -9.51
C ALA A 78 3.43 14.69 -9.06
N ALA A 79 2.46 14.60 -9.98
CA ALA A 79 1.17 13.96 -9.73
C ALA A 79 1.31 12.45 -9.48
N ALA A 80 2.08 11.73 -10.31
CA ALA A 80 2.30 10.29 -10.14
C ALA A 80 3.05 9.96 -8.84
N VAL A 81 4.04 10.79 -8.47
CA VAL A 81 4.79 10.66 -7.20
C VAL A 81 3.87 10.94 -6.01
N GLY A 82 3.11 12.03 -6.06
CA GLY A 82 2.13 12.38 -5.02
C GLY A 82 1.09 11.28 -4.83
N SER A 83 0.54 10.75 -5.93
CA SER A 83 -0.39 9.62 -5.90
C SER A 83 0.17 8.41 -5.15
N ALA A 84 1.45 8.05 -5.40
CA ALA A 84 2.12 6.95 -4.71
C ALA A 84 2.17 7.14 -3.19
N TRP A 85 2.58 8.34 -2.75
CA TRP A 85 2.72 8.66 -1.34
C TRP A 85 1.38 8.75 -0.63
N TYR A 86 0.35 9.32 -1.27
CA TYR A 86 -0.99 9.37 -0.70
C TYR A 86 -1.62 7.99 -0.59
N ALA A 87 -1.45 7.14 -1.60
CA ALA A 87 -1.88 5.74 -1.53
C ALA A 87 -1.18 5.02 -0.37
N ALA A 88 0.15 5.14 -0.24
CA ALA A 88 0.89 4.52 0.85
C ALA A 88 0.46 5.03 2.24
N ALA A 89 0.25 6.33 2.39
CA ALA A 89 -0.24 6.93 3.62
C ALA A 89 -1.65 6.41 3.98
N THR A 90 -2.53 6.21 3.00
CA THR A 90 -3.84 5.58 3.20
C THR A 90 -3.70 4.18 3.80
N PHE A 91 -2.82 3.32 3.26
CA PHE A 91 -2.58 1.99 3.83
C PHE A 91 -2.05 2.05 5.27
N ALA A 92 -1.15 2.99 5.57
CA ALA A 92 -0.64 3.18 6.94
C ALA A 92 -1.72 3.67 7.91
N LEU A 93 -2.60 4.59 7.48
CA LEU A 93 -3.70 5.14 8.31
C LEU A 93 -4.80 4.13 8.62
N VAL A 94 -5.07 3.20 7.70
CA VAL A 94 -6.08 2.14 7.91
C VAL A 94 -5.54 1.00 8.78
N SER A 95 -4.23 0.94 9.00
CA SER A 95 -3.61 -0.15 9.73
C SER A 95 -4.09 -0.26 11.19
N PRO A 96 -4.26 -1.49 11.72
CA PRO A 96 -4.63 -1.69 13.12
C PRO A 96 -3.45 -1.40 14.06
N GLY A 97 -3.70 -0.99 15.31
CA GLY A 97 -2.64 -0.72 16.31
C GLY A 97 -1.89 -1.93 16.88
N SER A 98 -1.72 -3.02 16.11
CA SER A 98 -1.07 -4.27 16.55
C SER A 98 -0.09 -4.78 15.49
N TRP A 99 0.53 -5.95 15.72
CA TRP A 99 1.38 -6.60 14.70
C TRP A 99 0.66 -6.89 13.37
N LEU A 100 -0.68 -6.87 13.36
CA LEU A 100 -1.45 -6.94 12.12
C LEU A 100 -1.25 -5.72 11.19
N ALA A 101 -0.55 -4.67 11.65
CA ALA A 101 -0.13 -3.53 10.83
C ALA A 101 1.01 -3.86 9.85
N VAL A 102 1.80 -4.90 10.13
CA VAL A 102 2.97 -5.27 9.32
C VAL A 102 2.64 -5.42 7.83
N PRO A 103 1.60 -6.19 7.41
CA PRO A 103 1.30 -6.31 5.99
C PRO A 103 0.76 -5.01 5.37
N PHE A 104 0.09 -4.13 6.13
CA PHE A 104 -0.30 -2.80 5.65
C PHE A 104 0.92 -1.95 5.35
N GLY A 105 1.84 -1.88 6.31
CA GLY A 105 3.05 -1.10 6.17
C GLY A 105 3.99 -1.64 5.08
N ALA A 106 4.13 -2.96 4.96
CA ALA A 106 4.88 -3.57 3.88
C ALA A 106 4.27 -3.19 2.52
N THR A 107 2.95 -3.28 2.38
CA THR A 107 2.24 -2.88 1.15
C THR A 107 2.45 -1.39 0.86
N ALA A 108 2.26 -0.51 1.85
CA ALA A 108 2.50 0.93 1.73
C ALA A 108 3.93 1.22 1.23
N GLY A 109 4.93 0.58 1.84
CA GLY A 109 6.32 0.69 1.44
C GLY A 109 6.56 0.26 0.00
N LEU A 110 5.96 -0.85 -0.44
CA LEU A 110 6.08 -1.33 -1.81
C LEU A 110 5.37 -0.44 -2.84
N LEU A 111 4.28 0.24 -2.49
CA LEU A 111 3.62 1.18 -3.39
C LEU A 111 4.53 2.38 -3.75
N VAL A 112 5.44 2.74 -2.84
CA VAL A 112 6.41 3.84 -3.01
C VAL A 112 7.71 3.35 -3.61
N ALA A 113 8.32 2.32 -3.02
CA ALA A 113 9.65 1.81 -3.41
C ALA A 113 9.60 0.87 -4.63
N GLY A 114 8.47 0.20 -4.82
CA GLY A 114 8.21 -0.80 -5.85
C GLY A 114 8.40 -2.25 -5.38
N PRO A 115 7.65 -3.23 -5.93
CA PRO A 115 7.75 -4.63 -5.56
C PRO A 115 8.90 -5.38 -6.25
N GLY A 116 9.59 -4.78 -7.23
CA GLY A 116 10.68 -5.42 -7.96
C GLY A 116 11.90 -5.76 -7.09
N ALA A 117 12.43 -6.98 -7.24
CA ALA A 117 13.68 -7.44 -6.61
C ALA A 117 14.67 -8.03 -7.62
N LEU A 118 14.58 -7.60 -8.89
CA LEU A 118 15.35 -8.16 -10.01
C LEU A 118 16.87 -7.88 -9.92
N SER A 119 17.29 -6.95 -9.07
CA SER A 119 18.71 -6.67 -8.79
C SER A 119 18.92 -6.42 -7.30
N GLY A 120 20.14 -6.65 -6.80
CA GLY A 120 20.47 -6.45 -5.38
C GLY A 120 20.17 -5.02 -4.88
N ARG A 121 20.40 -4.00 -5.72
CA ARG A 121 20.07 -2.61 -5.39
C ARG A 121 18.55 -2.39 -5.29
N LEU A 122 17.77 -2.93 -6.22
CA LEU A 122 16.31 -2.84 -6.17
C LEU A 122 15.75 -3.59 -4.95
N ALA A 123 16.34 -4.74 -4.60
CA ALA A 123 15.98 -5.47 -3.39
C ALA A 123 16.24 -4.66 -2.10
N LEU A 124 17.33 -3.89 -2.04
CA LEU A 124 17.59 -2.99 -0.91
C LEU A 124 16.58 -1.83 -0.83
N VAL A 125 16.26 -1.19 -1.97
CA VAL A 125 15.24 -0.12 -2.02
C VAL A 125 13.88 -0.66 -1.60
N ARG A 126 13.53 -1.85 -2.07
CA ARG A 126 12.32 -2.58 -1.69
C ARG A 126 12.28 -2.87 -0.19
N ALA A 127 13.36 -3.41 0.36
CA ALA A 127 13.46 -3.73 1.78
C ALA A 127 13.37 -2.46 2.66
N ALA A 128 14.09 -1.40 2.28
CA ALA A 128 14.04 -0.12 2.97
C ALA A 128 12.63 0.50 2.94
N GLY A 129 11.98 0.47 1.77
CA GLY A 129 10.59 0.92 1.60
C GLY A 129 9.63 0.12 2.49
N ALA A 130 9.71 -1.21 2.45
CA ALA A 130 8.87 -2.08 3.27
C ALA A 130 9.08 -1.83 4.77
N LEU A 131 10.34 -1.74 5.24
CA LEU A 131 10.65 -1.44 6.64
C LEU A 131 10.14 -0.06 7.07
N GLY A 132 10.34 0.97 6.22
CA GLY A 132 9.83 2.32 6.48
C GLY A 132 8.31 2.36 6.55
N GLY A 133 7.63 1.66 5.63
CA GLY A 133 6.17 1.53 5.65
C GLY A 133 5.66 0.75 6.86
N VAL A 134 6.32 -0.34 7.28
CA VAL A 134 6.01 -1.07 8.52
C VAL A 134 6.16 -0.18 9.74
N ALA A 135 7.26 0.59 9.83
CA ALA A 135 7.45 1.54 10.91
C ALA A 135 6.33 2.59 10.94
N ALA A 136 5.97 3.16 9.78
CA ALA A 136 4.88 4.12 9.68
C ALA A 136 3.54 3.50 10.12
N ALA A 137 3.18 2.31 9.65
CA ALA A 137 1.94 1.63 10.02
C ALA A 137 1.89 1.27 11.53
N LEU A 138 3.02 0.99 12.17
CA LEU A 138 3.07 0.74 13.62
C LEU A 138 2.98 2.02 14.46
N LEU A 139 3.41 3.17 13.92
CA LEU A 139 3.43 4.45 14.61
C LEU A 139 2.13 5.24 14.43
N VAL A 140 1.54 5.24 13.23
CA VAL A 140 0.36 6.05 12.89
C VAL A 140 -0.83 5.82 13.84
N PRO A 141 -1.23 4.58 14.19
CA PRO A 141 -2.31 4.35 15.14
C PRO A 141 -2.06 4.89 16.55
N ARG A 142 -0.80 5.18 16.91
CA ARG A 142 -0.42 5.78 18.20
C ARG A 142 -0.49 7.31 18.17
N LEU A 143 -0.38 7.90 16.98
CA LEU A 143 -0.31 9.34 16.78
C LEU A 143 -1.66 9.94 16.38
N VAL A 144 -2.51 9.18 15.71
CA VAL A 144 -3.76 9.67 15.11
C VAL A 144 -4.96 8.93 15.69
N PRO A 145 -5.97 9.62 16.24
CA PRO A 145 -7.21 8.99 16.68
C PRO A 145 -7.90 8.25 15.53
N SER A 146 -8.43 7.05 15.79
CA SER A 146 -9.01 6.17 14.76
C SER A 146 -10.09 6.83 13.89
N ARG A 147 -10.95 7.67 14.49
CA ARG A 147 -11.99 8.42 13.76
C ARG A 147 -11.41 9.43 12.78
N LEU A 148 -10.30 10.07 13.14
CA LEU A 148 -9.62 11.01 12.27
C LEU A 148 -8.83 10.26 11.19
N ALA A 149 -8.14 9.18 11.57
CA ALA A 149 -7.37 8.34 10.66
C ALA A 149 -8.23 7.82 9.50
N ALA A 150 -9.44 7.32 9.77
CA ALA A 150 -10.35 6.85 8.73
C ALA A 150 -10.76 7.96 7.75
N ARG A 151 -11.10 9.16 8.24
CA ARG A 151 -11.48 10.31 7.40
C ARG A 151 -10.31 10.79 6.53
N VAL A 152 -9.13 10.90 7.14
CA VAL A 152 -7.91 11.29 6.44
C VAL A 152 -7.55 10.22 5.40
N ALA A 153 -7.66 8.93 5.73
CA ALA A 153 -7.39 7.84 4.80
C ALA A 153 -8.28 7.91 3.54
N VAL A 154 -9.58 8.21 3.70
CA VAL A 154 -10.49 8.41 2.55
C VAL A 154 -10.07 9.62 1.72
N ALA A 155 -9.78 10.76 2.37
CA ALA A 155 -9.34 11.97 1.66
C ALA A 155 -8.04 11.72 0.87
N LEU A 156 -7.06 11.05 1.47
CA LEU A 156 -5.81 10.70 0.82
C LEU A 156 -6.01 9.66 -0.29
N GLY A 157 -6.88 8.67 -0.10
CA GLY A 157 -7.20 7.68 -1.12
C GLY A 157 -7.88 8.32 -2.34
N ALA A 158 -8.80 9.25 -2.12
CA ALA A 158 -9.44 10.03 -3.17
C ALA A 158 -8.42 10.93 -3.89
N LEU A 159 -7.55 11.61 -3.15
CA LEU A 159 -6.51 12.46 -3.72
C LEU A 159 -5.51 11.64 -4.55
N ALA A 160 -5.12 10.46 -4.08
CA ALA A 160 -4.28 9.54 -4.83
C ALA A 160 -4.92 9.17 -6.18
N LEU A 161 -6.22 8.88 -6.17
CA LEU A 161 -6.96 8.53 -7.38
C LEU A 161 -7.07 9.71 -8.35
N LEU A 162 -7.42 10.90 -7.85
CA LEU A 162 -7.49 12.11 -8.67
C LEU A 162 -6.16 12.42 -9.35
N LEU A 163 -5.05 12.30 -8.61
CA LEU A 163 -3.71 12.51 -9.16
C LEU A 163 -3.30 11.43 -10.15
N ALA A 164 -3.71 10.18 -9.94
CA ALA A 164 -3.40 9.07 -10.86
C ALA A 164 -4.12 9.18 -12.20
N VAL A 165 -5.36 9.68 -12.20
CA VAL A 165 -6.14 9.87 -13.45
C VAL A 165 -5.60 11.04 -14.28
N GLY A 166 -4.96 12.02 -13.62
CA GLY A 166 -4.36 13.19 -14.28
C GLY A 166 -2.88 13.07 -14.64
N SER A 167 -2.22 11.94 -14.33
CA SER A 167 -0.79 11.71 -14.55
C SER A 167 -0.52 10.84 -15.77
#